data_AF-A0A2P2ICF2-F1
#
_entry.id   AF-A0A2P2ICF2-F1
#
_cell.length_a   1.000
_cell.length_b   1.000
_cell.length_c   1.000
_cell.angle_alpha   90.00
_cell.angle_beta   90.00
_cell.angle_gamma   90.00
#
_symmetry.space_group_name_H-M   'P 1'
#
loop_
_entity.id
_entity.type
_entity.pdbx_description
1 polymer ?
#
loop_
_entity_poly.entity_id
_entity_poly.type
_entity_poly.pdbx_seq_one_letter_code
_entity_poly.pdbx_strand_id
1 'polypeptide(L)'
;LENADFIRYGVMHRNTFIDSTKLLNKSLNLKNNEKIFFAGQITGGEGYVAAMATGMMAAINLYHHMLGEDEFVLEDITSIGSIIKYITEEGKKTFQP
;
A
#
# COMPACT_ATOMS: atom_id res chain seq x y z
N LEU A 1 11.89 -12.21 -25.40
CA LEU A 1 12.32 -11.43 -24.21
C LEU A 1 13.85 -11.40 -24.11
N GLU A 2 14.57 -11.44 -25.24
CA GLU A 2 16.03 -11.64 -25.24
C GLU A 2 16.81 -10.51 -24.53
N ASN A 3 16.24 -9.31 -24.45
CA ASN A 3 16.80 -8.14 -23.75
C ASN A 3 15.79 -7.51 -22.76
N ALA A 4 14.92 -8.31 -22.14
CA ALA A 4 13.90 -7.77 -21.24
C ALA A 4 14.42 -7.62 -19.81
N ASP A 5 14.15 -6.46 -19.20
CA ASP A 5 14.34 -6.23 -17.76
C ASP A 5 13.07 -6.56 -16.98
N PHE A 6 13.15 -7.55 -16.11
CA PHE A 6 12.05 -7.94 -15.24
C PHE A 6 12.10 -7.15 -13.95
N ILE A 7 11.30 -6.08 -13.89
CA ILE A 7 11.13 -5.29 -12.66
C ILE A 7 10.47 -6.09 -11.52
N ARG A 8 9.78 -7.19 -11.86
CA ARG A 8 9.12 -8.10 -10.92
C ARG A 8 8.92 -9.48 -11.53
N TYR A 9 9.23 -10.52 -10.76
CA TYR A 9 9.01 -11.91 -11.17
C TYR A 9 7.60 -12.37 -10.81
N GLY A 10 7.05 -13.29 -11.62
CA GLY A 10 5.80 -13.97 -11.29
C GLY A 10 6.00 -14.95 -10.14
N VAL A 11 5.02 -15.01 -9.24
CA VAL A 11 5.00 -15.92 -8.09
C VAL A 11 3.69 -16.73 -8.07
N MET A 12 3.72 -17.91 -7.48
CA MET A 12 2.53 -18.73 -7.27
C MET A 12 2.56 -19.31 -5.85
N HIS A 13 1.73 -18.74 -4.98
CA HIS A 13 1.46 -19.26 -3.65
C HIS A 13 0.08 -18.77 -3.20
N ARG A 14 -0.45 -19.34 -2.13
CA ARG A 14 -1.62 -18.76 -1.47
C ARG A 14 -1.21 -17.42 -0.86
N ASN A 15 -1.91 -16.35 -1.22
CA ASN A 15 -1.78 -15.04 -0.59
C ASN A 15 -3.17 -14.48 -0.29
N THR A 16 -3.38 -13.98 0.93
CA THR A 16 -4.63 -13.32 1.32
C THR A 16 -4.37 -11.83 1.36
N PHE A 17 -5.03 -11.08 0.48
CA PHE A 17 -4.93 -9.63 0.39
C PHE A 17 -6.27 -9.03 -0.03
N ILE A 18 -6.46 -7.74 0.25
CA ILE A 18 -7.61 -6.98 -0.21
C ILE A 18 -7.25 -6.22 -1.50
N ASP A 19 -8.27 -5.84 -2.29
CA ASP A 19 -8.06 -4.91 -3.39
C ASP A 19 -7.85 -3.48 -2.85
N SER A 20 -6.64 -3.22 -2.37
CA SER A 20 -6.25 -1.97 -1.70
C SER A 20 -6.35 -0.77 -2.63
N THR A 21 -6.14 -0.94 -3.94
CA THR A 21 -6.32 0.12 -4.93
C THR A 21 -7.76 0.66 -4.96
N LYS A 22 -8.75 -0.20 -4.66
CA LYS A 22 -10.15 0.20 -4.55
C LYS A 22 -10.53 0.63 -3.14
N LEU A 23 -10.01 -0.05 -2.13
CA LEU A 23 -10.50 0.07 -0.75
C LEU A 23 -9.78 1.12 0.08
N LEU A 24 -8.49 1.36 -0.16
CA LEU A 24 -7.65 2.21 0.67
C LEU A 24 -7.31 3.54 -0.04
N ASN A 25 -7.23 4.62 0.71
CA ASN A 25 -6.59 5.85 0.25
C ASN A 25 -5.06 5.81 0.53
N LYS A 26 -4.34 6.89 0.20
CA LYS A 26 -2.88 6.98 0.39
C LYS A 26 -2.43 6.97 1.86
N SER A 27 -3.36 7.18 2.79
CA SER A 27 -3.15 7.16 4.24
C SER A 27 -3.41 5.78 4.85
N LEU A 28 -3.73 4.80 4.00
CA LEU A 28 -3.95 3.39 4.32
C LEU A 28 -5.17 3.11 5.21
N ASN A 29 -6.11 4.05 5.32
CA ASN A 29 -7.46 3.78 5.84
C ASN A 29 -8.46 3.49 4.72
N LEU A 30 -9.58 2.87 5.11
CA LEU A 30 -10.68 2.61 4.18
C LEU A 30 -11.29 3.93 3.69
N LYS A 31 -11.52 4.02 2.38
CA LYS A 31 -12.23 5.16 1.77
C LYS A 31 -13.65 5.34 2.31
N ASN A 32 -14.28 4.26 2.81
CA ASN A 32 -15.64 4.31 3.35
C ASN A 32 -15.71 4.33 4.89
N ASN A 33 -14.56 4.21 5.58
CA ASN A 33 -14.48 4.28 7.03
C ASN A 33 -13.06 4.67 7.45
N GLU A 34 -12.88 5.96 7.69
CA GLU A 34 -11.58 6.56 7.99
C GLU A 34 -10.95 6.05 9.30
N LYS A 35 -11.70 5.33 10.14
CA LYS A 35 -11.24 4.76 11.42
C LYS A 35 -10.58 3.39 11.28
N ILE A 36 -10.60 2.79 10.10
CA ILE A 36 -10.06 1.44 9.87
C ILE A 36 -8.84 1.54 8.96
N PHE A 37 -7.68 1.17 9.49
CA PHE A 37 -6.38 1.19 8.79
C PHE A 37 -5.90 -0.22 8.49
N PHE A 38 -5.19 -0.38 7.37
CA PHE A 38 -4.58 -1.64 6.95
C PHE A 38 -3.08 -1.48 6.69
N ALA A 39 -2.31 -2.49 7.04
CA ALA A 39 -0.87 -2.53 6.82
C ALA A 39 -0.37 -3.98 6.68
N GLY A 40 0.82 -4.14 6.11
CA GLY A 40 1.41 -5.46 5.90
C GLY A 40 0.90 -6.13 4.64
N GLN A 41 1.12 -7.45 4.56
CA GLN A 41 0.79 -8.27 3.38
C GLN A 41 -0.68 -8.15 2.94
N ILE A 42 -1.60 -7.87 3.87
CA ILE A 42 -3.03 -7.73 3.55
C ILE A 42 -3.30 -6.58 2.59
N THR A 43 -2.45 -5.55 2.54
CA THR A 43 -2.59 -4.42 1.60
C THR A 43 -2.10 -4.73 0.19
N GLY A 44 -1.60 -5.95 -0.04
CA GLY A 44 -0.99 -6.34 -1.32
C GLY A 44 0.40 -5.76 -1.54
N GLY A 45 1.15 -5.47 -0.47
CA GLY A 45 2.60 -5.31 -0.56
C GLY A 45 3.32 -6.65 -0.34
N GLU A 46 4.44 -6.87 -1.04
CA GLU A 46 5.28 -8.07 -0.87
C GLU A 46 6.61 -7.76 -0.18
N GLY A 47 7.02 -8.64 0.74
CA GLY A 47 8.28 -8.57 1.46
C GLY A 47 8.25 -7.77 2.77
N TYR A 48 9.25 -8.01 3.62
CA TYR A 48 9.31 -7.41 4.96
C TYR A 48 9.42 -5.88 4.94
N VAL A 49 10.13 -5.32 3.96
CA VAL A 49 10.26 -3.86 3.81
C VAL A 49 8.92 -3.22 3.48
N ALA A 50 8.14 -3.77 2.55
CA ALA A 50 6.80 -3.28 2.24
C ALA A 50 5.86 -3.40 3.46
N ALA A 51 5.98 -4.49 4.22
CA ALA A 51 5.19 -4.67 5.43
C ALA A 51 5.52 -3.64 6.52
N MET A 52 6.81 -3.39 6.78
CA MET A 52 7.24 -2.36 7.73
C MET A 52 6.88 -0.94 7.26
N ALA A 53 7.06 -0.65 5.97
CA ALA A 53 6.73 0.64 5.37
C ALA A 53 5.24 0.96 5.51
N THR A 54 4.37 0.02 5.13
CA THR A 54 2.92 0.19 5.29
C THR A 54 2.50 0.26 6.76
N GLY A 55 3.13 -0.52 7.65
CA GLY A 55 2.91 -0.46 9.09
C GLY A 55 3.22 0.91 9.68
N MET A 56 4.38 1.47 9.34
CA MET A 56 4.80 2.80 9.77
C MET A 56 3.84 3.89 9.24
N MET A 57 3.52 3.87 7.95
CA MET A 57 2.63 4.87 7.34
C MET A 57 1.20 4.81 7.90
N ALA A 58 0.66 3.62 8.11
CA ALA A 58 -0.66 3.45 8.72
C ALA A 58 -0.68 3.91 10.18
N ALA A 59 0.38 3.64 10.95
CA ALA A 59 0.47 4.07 12.34
C ALA A 59 0.57 5.60 12.49
N ILE A 60 1.37 6.26 11.64
CA ILE A 60 1.48 7.73 11.61
C ILE A 60 0.11 8.34 11.29
N ASN A 61 -0.58 7.85 10.24
CA ASN A 61 -1.88 8.39 9.87
C ASN A 61 -2.99 8.07 10.88
N LEU A 62 -2.94 6.91 11.53
CA LEU A 62 -3.83 6.60 12.64
C LEU A 62 -3.63 7.59 13.79
N TYR A 63 -2.38 7.90 14.14
CA TYR A 63 -2.05 8.87 15.17
C TYR A 63 -2.56 10.27 14.81
N HIS A 64 -2.33 10.73 13.57
CA HIS A 64 -2.84 12.02 13.07
C HIS A 64 -4.37 12.05 13.11
N HIS A 65 -5.04 10.98 12.68
CA HIS A 65 -6.50 10.87 12.73
C HIS A 65 -7.03 10.97 14.17
N MET A 66 -6.35 10.38 15.15
CA MET A 66 -6.71 10.50 16.57
C MET A 66 -6.57 11.92 17.12
N LEU A 67 -5.65 12.72 16.57
CA LEU A 67 -5.42 14.12 16.95
C LEU A 67 -6.23 15.13 16.13
N GLY A 68 -6.89 14.69 15.05
CA GLY A 68 -7.55 15.58 14.09
C GLY A 68 -6.55 16.38 13.24
N GLU A 69 -5.36 15.83 13.01
CA GLU A 69 -4.32 16.41 12.16
C GLU A 69 -4.45 15.95 10.70
N ASP A 70 -3.81 16.68 9.79
CA ASP A 70 -3.77 16.36 8.37
C ASP A 70 -3.05 15.03 8.09
N GLU A 71 -3.46 14.33 7.04
CA GLU A 71 -2.84 13.08 6.60
C GLU A 71 -1.36 13.26 6.22
N PHE A 72 -0.52 12.31 6.63
CA PHE A 72 0.88 12.23 6.25
C PHE A 72 1.09 11.24 5.10
N VAL A 73 1.47 11.76 3.94
CA VAL A 73 1.73 10.97 2.72
C VAL A 73 3.08 11.36 2.15
N LEU A 74 3.92 10.36 1.87
CA LEU A 74 5.21 10.56 1.21
C LEU A 74 5.05 10.65 -0.31
N GLU A 75 5.85 11.51 -0.93
CA GLU A 75 5.99 11.57 -2.39
C GLU A 75 6.61 10.27 -2.95
N ASP A 76 6.21 9.94 -4.18
CA ASP A 76 6.64 8.70 -4.87
C ASP A 76 8.09 8.74 -5.40
N ILE A 77 8.77 9.88 -5.22
CA ILE A 77 10.24 9.97 -5.35
C ILE A 77 10.96 9.12 -4.30
N THR A 78 10.31 8.83 -3.17
CA THR A 78 10.84 7.93 -2.13
C THR A 78 10.41 6.49 -2.37
N SER A 79 11.23 5.51 -1.98
CA SER A 79 10.87 4.09 -2.08
C SER A 79 9.61 3.74 -1.27
N ILE A 80 9.39 4.39 -0.12
CA ILE A 80 8.17 4.18 0.68
C ILE A 80 6.97 4.80 -0.03
N GLY A 81 7.07 6.05 -0.47
CA GLY A 81 5.98 6.71 -1.19
C GLY A 81 5.60 5.97 -2.47
N SER A 82 6.57 5.40 -3.20
CA SER A 82 6.28 4.60 -4.39
C SER A 82 5.59 3.27 -4.05
N ILE A 83 5.95 2.60 -2.95
CA ILE A 83 5.23 1.42 -2.43
C ILE A 83 3.79 1.78 -2.08
N ILE A 84 3.58 2.87 -1.33
CA ILE A 84 2.23 3.32 -0.93
C ILE A 84 1.41 3.68 -2.17
N LYS A 85 1.98 4.44 -3.11
CA LYS A 85 1.33 4.74 -4.39
C LYS A 85 0.96 3.46 -5.13
N TYR A 86 1.88 2.50 -5.25
CA TYR A 86 1.62 1.25 -5.96
C TYR A 86 0.41 0.48 -5.41
N ILE A 87 0.25 0.38 -4.10
CA ILE A 87 -0.87 -0.36 -3.48
C ILE A 87 -2.16 0.46 -3.39
N THR A 88 -2.15 1.77 -3.65
CA THR A 88 -3.33 2.66 -3.52
C THR A 88 -3.76 3.31 -4.83
N GLU A 89 -2.95 3.23 -5.89
CA GLU A 89 -3.22 3.84 -7.19
C GLU A 89 -4.37 3.13 -7.91
N GLU A 90 -5.42 3.90 -8.20
CA GLU A 90 -6.61 3.45 -8.93
C GLU A 90 -6.31 3.18 -10.41
N GLY A 91 -7.22 2.48 -11.10
CA GLY A 91 -7.13 2.25 -12.54
C GLY A 91 -6.38 0.98 -12.96
N LYS A 92 -5.84 0.21 -12.01
CA LYS A 92 -5.30 -1.13 -12.29
C LYS A 92 -6.43 -2.11 -12.61
N LYS A 93 -6.43 -2.66 -13.83
CA LYS A 93 -7.44 -3.66 -14.27
C LYS A 93 -7.45 -4.93 -13.39
N THR A 94 -6.27 -5.37 -12.96
CA THR A 94 -6.09 -6.51 -12.05
C THR A 94 -4.99 -6.15 -11.06
N PHE A 95 -5.35 -5.91 -9.79
CA PHE A 95 -4.38 -5.73 -8.73
C PHE A 95 -3.81 -7.09 -8.31
N GLN A 96 -2.49 -7.17 -8.24
CA GLN A 96 -1.77 -8.29 -7.67
C GLN A 96 -0.73 -7.71 -6.71
N PRO A 97 -0.59 -8.28 -5.49
CA PRO A 97 0.57 -8.06 -4.66
C PRO A 97 1.81 -8.37 -5.44
#